data_AF-A0A814FK24-F1
#
_entry.id   AF-A0A814FK24-F1
#
_cell.length_a   1.000
_cell.length_b   1.000
_cell.length_c   1.000
_cell.angle_alpha   90.00
_cell.angle_beta   90.00
_cell.angle_gamma   90.00
#
_symmetry.space_group_name_H-M   'P 1'
#
loop_
_entity.id
_entity.type
_entity.pdbx_description
1 polymer ?
#
loop_
_entity_poly.entity_id
_entity_poly.type
_entity_poly.pdbx_seq_one_letter_code
_entity_poly.pdbx_strand_id
1 'polypeptide(L)'
;MIPTAIQCLVFVFFSMPIIQVNSLTCQGISQYAQCSLNSACGCMHMPGAINAGICGFTHLSCSGLTLCASSNNVCDPGYICVYHPVCYTLPICYPLSMAGEPFCPTITMTNTTTKPTLITTTTSTTSTTSQPDKTNHKWKQNAITVAGGNGEGQQLNQLNLPFAIFIDKKENIFIADRLNHRIVEWKYNAIEGQIIAGGNGQGDRMDQLNYPSVVIVDKQNHSIIIADWGNRRVIQWLNQTQQILIHNIVCYGLTMDKHGFLYVSDWERNEVRRWKMGEYNNEGTVVAGGNGQGNQLNQLSNPTFIFVDEEQSVYISDHINHRVMKWEKDVKEGKIVAGGHGEGGDLNQLLAPLGVIVDDLDQIYVADWGNHRIMRWCEGKEEGEVVIGRHGFGNQSNQLYYPHGLSFDDERNLYVTDQRKDAKEGRIVAGKNGRGKDLNQLSEPQGIIIDDFGQIYVADSGNNRVMRWCERKEEGEIIVGGNGQRNQPNQLNEPMGLSFDDEGNLYVADFGNDRAQKFEIDL
;
A
#
# COMPACT_ATOMS: atom_id res chain seq x y z
N MET A 1 -9.30 34.44 55.94
CA MET A 1 -10.45 35.26 56.36
C MET A 1 -11.39 35.40 55.17
N ILE A 2 -12.68 35.14 55.38
CA ILE A 2 -13.85 35.57 54.56
C ILE A 2 -14.27 36.94 55.18
N PRO A 3 -14.98 37.94 54.56
CA PRO A 3 -15.89 37.98 53.39
C PRO A 3 -15.46 39.05 52.35
N THR A 4 -16.26 39.69 51.47
CA THR A 4 -17.72 39.82 51.12
C THR A 4 -17.80 40.10 49.60
N ALA A 5 -18.78 39.65 48.80
CA ALA A 5 -20.24 39.93 48.72
C ALA A 5 -20.64 41.39 48.41
N ILE A 6 -21.42 41.59 47.31
CA ILE A 6 -22.43 42.63 46.98
C ILE A 6 -22.59 42.64 45.43
N GLN A 7 -23.71 42.19 44.84
CA GLN A 7 -24.95 42.95 44.53
C GLN A 7 -24.69 44.15 43.59
N CYS A 8 -25.33 44.38 42.44
CA CYS A 8 -26.70 44.16 41.93
C CYS A 8 -26.64 44.18 40.36
N LEU A 9 -27.70 44.15 39.53
CA LEU A 9 -29.14 44.39 39.70
C LEU A 9 -29.94 43.64 38.61
N VAL A 10 -31.19 43.28 38.90
CA VAL A 10 -32.11 42.56 38.01
C VAL A 10 -32.96 43.54 37.19
N PHE A 11 -33.22 43.22 35.92
CA PHE A 11 -34.51 43.53 35.30
C PHE A 11 -35.07 42.32 34.55
N VAL A 12 -36.33 42.00 34.86
CA VAL A 12 -37.13 40.93 34.23
C VAL A 12 -38.47 41.54 33.88
N PHE A 13 -38.96 41.30 32.66
CA PHE A 13 -40.40 41.19 32.40
C PHE A 13 -40.65 40.11 31.34
N PHE A 14 -41.73 39.35 31.55
CA PHE A 14 -42.03 38.10 30.85
C PHE A 14 -43.05 38.28 29.72
N SER A 15 -42.95 37.44 28.69
CA SER A 15 -44.08 36.66 28.19
C SER A 15 -43.61 35.27 27.70
N MET A 16 -44.35 34.24 28.09
CA MET A 16 -44.09 32.79 27.84
C MET A 16 -44.98 32.27 26.69
N PRO A 17 -44.89 30.98 26.26
CA PRO A 17 -43.94 29.89 26.56
C PRO A 17 -43.18 29.44 25.26
N ILE A 18 -42.25 28.47 25.23
CA ILE A 18 -42.46 27.01 25.27
C ILE A 18 -41.08 26.31 25.33
N ILE A 19 -40.98 25.30 26.20
CA ILE A 19 -40.07 24.14 26.24
C ILE A 19 -38.81 24.20 25.33
N GLN A 20 -37.63 24.32 25.95
CA GLN A 20 -36.35 23.99 25.30
C GLN A 20 -36.09 22.48 25.43
N VAL A 21 -36.33 21.73 24.35
CA VAL A 21 -35.90 20.32 24.21
C VAL A 21 -34.58 20.28 23.45
N ASN A 22 -33.72 19.32 23.80
CA ASN A 22 -32.41 19.08 23.17
C ASN A 22 -32.52 19.03 21.63
N SER A 23 -31.66 19.76 20.93
CA SER A 23 -31.75 19.93 19.48
C SER A 23 -31.32 18.68 18.70
N LEU A 24 -32.32 18.06 18.07
CA LEU A 24 -32.19 17.11 16.97
C LEU A 24 -33.10 17.61 15.82
N THR A 25 -32.63 17.44 14.58
CA THR A 25 -33.32 17.68 13.28
C THR A 25 -33.39 19.13 12.74
N CYS A 26 -33.42 19.22 11.40
CA CYS A 26 -33.21 20.43 10.59
C CYS A 26 -34.50 20.91 9.88
N GLN A 27 -34.64 22.22 9.71
CA GLN A 27 -35.34 22.92 8.62
C GLN A 27 -34.65 24.29 8.43
N GLY A 28 -34.51 24.92 7.26
CA GLY A 28 -34.92 24.59 5.88
C GLY A 28 -35.20 25.89 5.11
N ILE A 29 -34.65 26.03 3.89
CA ILE A 29 -34.91 26.99 2.78
C ILE A 29 -33.59 27.45 2.11
N SER A 30 -33.06 26.59 1.25
CA SER A 30 -32.38 26.94 -0.01
C SER A 30 -32.36 25.68 -0.87
N GLN A 31 -32.82 25.75 -2.13
CA GLN A 31 -33.04 24.57 -2.99
C GLN A 31 -31.76 23.97 -3.60
N TYR A 32 -30.59 24.29 -3.05
CA TYR A 32 -29.29 23.79 -3.51
C TYR A 32 -28.38 23.51 -2.32
N ALA A 33 -27.93 22.27 -2.18
CA ALA A 33 -26.86 21.89 -1.27
C ALA A 33 -25.53 21.83 -2.02
N GLN A 34 -24.46 22.34 -1.42
CA GLN A 34 -23.11 22.09 -1.93
C GLN A 34 -22.75 20.63 -1.67
N CYS A 35 -22.80 19.78 -2.70
CA CYS A 35 -22.26 18.42 -2.60
C CYS A 35 -20.73 18.50 -2.44
N SER A 36 -20.20 18.06 -1.30
CA SER A 36 -18.78 17.65 -1.21
C SER A 36 -18.65 16.23 -1.76
N LEU A 37 -17.49 15.90 -2.33
CA LEU A 37 -17.24 14.64 -3.05
C LEU A 37 -17.36 13.34 -2.20
N ASN A 38 -17.67 13.43 -0.90
CA ASN A 38 -17.61 12.33 0.07
C ASN A 38 -18.92 12.08 0.86
N SER A 39 -20.08 12.58 0.43
CA SER A 39 -21.36 12.22 1.08
C SER A 39 -21.91 10.88 0.57
N ALA A 40 -22.27 9.97 1.48
CA ALA A 40 -22.75 8.61 1.20
C ALA A 40 -24.14 8.50 0.50
N CYS A 41 -24.68 9.60 -0.03
CA CYS A 41 -25.84 9.61 -0.92
C CYS A 41 -25.39 10.19 -2.27
N GLY A 42 -25.43 9.38 -3.34
CA GLY A 42 -24.89 9.80 -4.64
C GLY A 42 -25.61 11.02 -5.23
N CYS A 43 -24.89 12.12 -5.46
CA CYS A 43 -25.37 13.31 -6.15
C CYS A 43 -25.32 13.13 -7.69
N MET A 44 -26.43 13.35 -8.40
CA MET A 44 -26.44 13.47 -9.87
C MET A 44 -26.33 14.93 -10.31
N HIS A 45 -25.57 15.20 -11.38
CA HIS A 45 -25.22 16.55 -11.84
C HIS A 45 -26.18 17.10 -12.91
N MET A 46 -26.61 18.36 -12.78
CA MET A 46 -27.46 19.03 -13.77
C MET A 46 -26.63 19.72 -14.87
N PRO A 47 -27.08 19.70 -16.15
CA PRO A 47 -26.42 20.46 -17.21
C PRO A 47 -26.45 21.97 -16.92
N GLY A 48 -25.28 22.59 -16.77
CA GLY A 48 -25.13 24.05 -16.66
C GLY A 48 -25.06 24.63 -15.24
N ALA A 49 -25.07 23.81 -14.17
CA ALA A 49 -24.94 24.28 -12.79
C ALA A 49 -23.65 23.76 -12.13
N ILE A 50 -22.85 24.65 -11.55
CA ILE A 50 -21.64 24.30 -10.80
C ILE A 50 -22.03 24.10 -9.32
N ASN A 51 -21.65 22.97 -8.72
CA ASN A 51 -21.90 22.60 -7.31
C ASN A 51 -23.38 22.41 -6.90
N ALA A 52 -24.25 21.97 -7.83
CA ALA A 52 -25.63 21.58 -7.55
C ALA A 52 -25.92 20.14 -8.04
N GLY A 53 -26.67 19.38 -7.26
CA GLY A 53 -27.08 18.02 -7.64
C GLY A 53 -28.22 17.46 -6.77
N ILE A 54 -28.83 16.37 -7.25
CA ILE A 54 -29.93 15.66 -6.56
C ILE A 54 -29.40 14.33 -6.00
N CYS A 55 -29.72 14.02 -4.74
CA CYS A 55 -29.32 12.77 -4.07
C CYS A 55 -30.42 11.69 -4.12
N GLY A 56 -30.04 10.41 -4.19
CA GLY A 56 -30.93 9.29 -3.78
C GLY A 56 -31.23 8.18 -4.79
N PHE A 57 -30.42 7.98 -5.84
CA PHE A 57 -30.73 7.04 -6.94
C PHE A 57 -29.63 5.99 -7.16
N THR A 58 -29.63 4.91 -6.39
CA THR A 58 -28.62 3.82 -6.46
C THR A 58 -29.17 2.45 -6.91
N HIS A 59 -30.47 2.34 -7.24
CA HIS A 59 -31.13 1.05 -7.49
C HIS A 59 -31.93 0.96 -8.80
N LEU A 60 -31.70 1.86 -9.77
CA LEU A 60 -32.38 1.84 -11.07
C LEU A 60 -31.52 1.16 -12.15
N SER A 61 -32.11 0.19 -12.85
CA SER A 61 -31.49 -0.44 -14.02
C SER A 61 -31.66 0.41 -15.28
N CYS A 62 -30.74 0.31 -16.25
CA CYS A 62 -30.78 1.13 -17.48
C CYS A 62 -32.00 0.85 -18.39
N SER A 63 -32.75 -0.25 -18.17
CA SER A 63 -33.83 -0.68 -19.05
C SER A 63 -35.15 0.05 -18.75
N GLY A 64 -35.64 0.82 -19.72
CA GLY A 64 -36.94 1.52 -19.64
C GLY A 64 -36.85 3.02 -19.32
N LEU A 65 -35.65 3.59 -19.28
CA LEU A 65 -35.44 5.03 -19.06
C LEU A 65 -35.53 5.84 -20.37
N THR A 66 -36.22 6.98 -20.33
CA THR A 66 -36.42 7.87 -21.49
C THR A 66 -35.27 8.87 -21.62
N LEU A 67 -34.63 8.92 -22.79
CA LEU A 67 -33.59 9.91 -23.12
C LEU A 67 -34.18 11.32 -23.27
N CYS A 68 -33.43 12.35 -22.89
CA CYS A 68 -33.85 13.73 -23.12
C CYS A 68 -33.84 14.08 -24.63
N ALA A 69 -34.72 14.99 -25.05
CA ALA A 69 -34.77 15.43 -26.44
C ALA A 69 -33.45 16.12 -26.86
N SER A 70 -32.81 15.60 -27.91
CA SER A 70 -31.39 15.81 -28.24
C SER A 70 -30.98 17.23 -28.63
N SER A 71 -31.93 18.15 -28.85
CA SER A 71 -31.64 19.53 -29.21
C SER A 71 -31.54 20.50 -28.03
N ASN A 72 -32.21 20.22 -26.88
CA ASN A 72 -32.35 21.19 -25.79
C ASN A 72 -32.39 20.60 -24.36
N ASN A 73 -32.15 19.29 -24.16
CA ASN A 73 -32.21 18.64 -22.83
C ASN A 73 -33.58 18.80 -22.11
N VAL A 74 -34.68 18.79 -22.86
CA VAL A 74 -36.04 18.97 -22.32
C VAL A 74 -36.73 17.63 -22.10
N CYS A 75 -37.53 17.55 -21.04
CA CYS A 75 -38.41 16.43 -20.66
C CYS A 75 -39.85 16.92 -20.50
N ASP A 76 -40.82 15.99 -20.42
CA ASP A 76 -42.22 16.33 -20.14
C ASP A 76 -42.41 17.00 -18.76
N PRO A 77 -43.46 17.82 -18.57
CA PRO A 77 -43.75 18.47 -17.29
C PRO A 77 -43.89 17.44 -16.15
N GLY A 78 -43.09 17.61 -15.10
CA GLY A 78 -42.99 16.64 -13.99
C GLY A 78 -41.70 15.79 -14.01
N TYR A 79 -40.87 15.92 -15.05
CA TYR A 79 -39.59 15.22 -15.19
C TYR A 79 -38.42 16.20 -15.32
N ILE A 80 -37.21 15.74 -14.98
CA ILE A 80 -35.95 16.51 -15.06
C ILE A 80 -34.85 15.74 -15.79
N CYS A 81 -34.06 16.43 -16.61
CA CYS A 81 -33.01 15.86 -17.43
C CYS A 81 -31.66 15.81 -16.67
N VAL A 82 -31.09 14.62 -16.47
CA VAL A 82 -29.89 14.41 -15.64
C VAL A 82 -28.98 13.32 -16.24
N TYR A 83 -27.66 13.46 -16.08
CA TYR A 83 -26.70 12.41 -16.48
C TYR A 83 -26.66 11.28 -15.46
N HIS A 84 -26.84 10.04 -15.91
CA HIS A 84 -26.79 8.86 -15.05
C HIS A 84 -25.36 8.28 -15.00
N PRO A 85 -24.79 8.01 -13.81
CA PRO A 85 -23.38 7.60 -13.68
C PRO A 85 -23.07 6.20 -14.25
N VAL A 86 -24.07 5.38 -14.56
CA VAL A 86 -23.90 3.98 -15.04
C VAL A 86 -24.41 3.76 -16.47
N CYS A 87 -25.23 4.66 -17.03
CA CYS A 87 -25.94 4.40 -18.30
C CYS A 87 -25.66 5.47 -19.37
N TYR A 88 -24.61 5.23 -20.18
CA TYR A 88 -24.26 5.94 -21.44
C TYR A 88 -24.00 7.47 -21.36
N THR A 89 -23.53 8.03 -22.49
CA THR A 89 -22.97 9.39 -22.63
C THR A 89 -23.99 10.50 -22.87
N LEU A 90 -25.29 10.25 -22.66
CA LEU A 90 -26.40 11.18 -22.91
C LEU A 90 -27.32 11.27 -21.69
N PRO A 91 -27.97 12.43 -21.44
CA PRO A 91 -28.79 12.62 -20.25
C PRO A 91 -30.20 12.03 -20.40
N ILE A 92 -30.82 11.71 -19.25
CA ILE A 92 -32.04 10.91 -19.09
C ILE A 92 -33.09 11.68 -18.27
N CYS A 93 -34.37 11.49 -18.56
CA CYS A 93 -35.49 12.10 -17.85
C CYS A 93 -35.92 11.30 -16.61
N TYR A 94 -35.86 11.93 -15.42
CA TYR A 94 -36.29 11.35 -14.12
C TYR A 94 -37.54 12.05 -13.56
N PRO A 95 -38.51 11.32 -12.97
CA PRO A 95 -39.70 11.92 -12.35
C PRO A 95 -39.37 12.67 -11.05
N LEU A 96 -39.91 13.88 -10.90
CA LEU A 96 -39.69 14.74 -9.73
C LEU A 96 -40.26 14.17 -8.42
N SER A 97 -41.18 13.21 -8.48
CA SER A 97 -41.83 12.61 -7.31
C SER A 97 -40.94 11.66 -6.50
N MET A 98 -39.79 11.24 -7.01
CA MET A 98 -38.86 10.34 -6.30
C MET A 98 -37.83 11.08 -5.42
N ALA A 99 -37.88 12.41 -5.35
CA ALA A 99 -36.87 13.24 -4.67
C ALA A 99 -37.11 13.44 -3.15
N GLY A 100 -37.80 12.53 -2.47
CA GLY A 100 -38.02 12.64 -1.04
C GLY A 100 -38.61 11.42 -0.35
N GLU A 101 -37.73 10.61 0.25
CA GLU A 101 -37.92 9.85 1.50
C GLU A 101 -36.52 9.40 2.02
N PRO A 102 -36.13 9.70 3.26
CA PRO A 102 -34.84 9.28 3.82
C PRO A 102 -34.97 7.98 4.64
N PHE A 103 -34.37 6.88 4.18
CA PHE A 103 -34.25 5.64 4.96
C PHE A 103 -32.89 5.51 5.64
N CYS A 104 -32.88 5.45 6.97
CA CYS A 104 -31.80 4.93 7.81
C CYS A 104 -32.40 4.09 8.95
N PRO A 105 -31.95 2.85 9.18
CA PRO A 105 -32.51 2.00 10.24
C PRO A 105 -32.00 2.40 11.63
N THR A 106 -32.89 2.37 12.62
CA THR A 106 -32.60 2.73 14.03
C THR A 106 -32.36 1.48 14.87
N ILE A 107 -31.25 1.44 15.65
CA ILE A 107 -30.99 0.37 16.62
C ILE A 107 -31.65 0.68 17.96
N THR A 108 -32.47 -0.24 18.46
CA THR A 108 -33.09 -0.17 19.80
C THR A 108 -32.20 -0.82 20.86
N MET A 109 -31.78 -0.05 21.87
CA MET A 109 -31.08 -0.55 23.06
C MET A 109 -32.02 -0.55 24.27
N THR A 110 -32.12 -1.69 24.98
CA THR A 110 -32.76 -1.81 26.30
C THR A 110 -31.71 -1.73 27.42
N ASN A 111 -32.12 -1.37 28.64
CA ASN A 111 -31.28 -0.58 29.55
C ASN A 111 -31.02 -1.25 30.92
N THR A 112 -30.01 -0.71 31.65
CA THR A 112 -29.63 -0.93 33.08
C THR A 112 -28.86 -2.22 33.41
N THR A 113 -27.74 -2.18 34.17
CA THR A 113 -27.59 -1.60 35.53
C THR A 113 -26.23 -0.95 35.88
N THR A 114 -26.22 -0.21 37.00
CA THR A 114 -25.17 0.65 37.61
C THR A 114 -23.84 -0.06 37.96
N LYS A 115 -22.66 0.56 38.17
CA LYS A 115 -22.24 1.71 39.04
C LYS A 115 -20.68 1.89 38.91
N PRO A 116 -19.97 2.78 39.66
CA PRO A 116 -19.98 4.25 39.80
C PRO A 116 -18.83 4.99 39.06
N THR A 117 -18.98 6.31 38.94
CA THR A 117 -18.03 7.31 38.44
C THR A 117 -16.75 7.46 39.28
N LEU A 118 -15.62 7.80 38.64
CA LEU A 118 -14.46 8.44 39.28
C LEU A 118 -14.21 9.78 38.58
N ILE A 119 -14.12 10.86 39.37
CA ILE A 119 -13.96 12.24 38.88
C ILE A 119 -12.48 12.59 38.94
N THR A 120 -11.89 12.99 37.81
CA THR A 120 -10.58 13.67 37.76
C THR A 120 -10.73 15.01 37.05
N THR A 121 -10.27 16.05 37.74
CA THR A 121 -10.38 17.46 37.35
C THR A 121 -9.48 17.79 36.16
N THR A 122 -10.04 18.43 35.14
CA THR A 122 -9.31 19.01 34.03
C THR A 122 -8.63 20.34 34.42
N THR A 123 -7.30 20.37 34.40
CA THR A 123 -6.54 21.63 34.31
C THR A 123 -6.20 21.91 32.86
N SER A 124 -6.77 22.96 32.29
CA SER A 124 -6.52 23.39 30.93
C SER A 124 -5.19 24.16 30.84
N THR A 125 -4.15 23.53 30.29
CA THR A 125 -2.98 24.23 29.74
C THR A 125 -3.02 24.14 28.21
N THR A 126 -3.12 25.28 27.56
CA THR A 126 -3.11 25.41 26.11
C THR A 126 -1.73 25.12 25.53
N SER A 127 -1.57 23.97 24.87
CA SER A 127 -0.47 23.72 23.94
C SER A 127 -1.04 23.31 22.58
N THR A 128 -1.06 24.24 21.63
CA THR A 128 -1.43 23.99 20.25
C THR A 128 -0.32 23.22 19.54
N THR A 129 -0.35 21.89 19.67
CA THR A 129 0.35 20.96 18.79
C THR A 129 -0.67 20.02 18.20
N SER A 130 -1.15 20.34 16.99
CA SER A 130 -1.91 19.40 16.18
C SER A 130 -0.99 18.23 15.83
N GLN A 131 -1.17 17.10 16.53
CA GLN A 131 -0.66 15.82 16.08
C GLN A 131 -1.14 15.60 14.64
N PRO A 132 -0.29 15.12 13.71
CA PRO A 132 -0.74 14.74 12.38
C PRO A 132 -1.76 13.62 12.51
N ASP A 133 -2.86 13.73 11.77
CA ASP A 133 -3.95 12.75 11.77
C ASP A 133 -3.47 11.43 11.15
N LYS A 134 -3.09 10.47 12.01
CA LYS A 134 -2.57 9.15 11.63
C LYS A 134 -3.61 8.24 10.95
N THR A 135 -4.86 8.69 10.75
CA THR A 135 -5.94 7.85 10.20
C THR A 135 -6.03 7.87 8.68
N ASN A 136 -5.38 8.82 8.00
CA ASN A 136 -5.65 9.11 6.58
C ASN A 136 -4.45 8.85 5.65
N HIS A 137 -3.91 7.63 5.69
CA HIS A 137 -2.96 7.14 4.68
C HIS A 137 -3.66 7.00 3.32
N LYS A 138 -3.77 8.11 2.57
CA LYS A 138 -4.15 8.09 1.15
C LYS A 138 -2.99 7.52 0.32
N TRP A 139 -2.93 6.20 0.28
CA TRP A 139 -2.07 5.46 -0.65
C TRP A 139 -2.21 6.03 -2.07
N LYS A 140 -1.07 6.30 -2.72
CA LYS A 140 -1.08 6.62 -4.15
C LYS A 140 -1.53 5.36 -4.88
N GLN A 141 -2.61 5.44 -5.66
CA GLN A 141 -3.14 4.26 -6.37
C GLN A 141 -2.27 3.79 -7.55
N ASN A 142 -1.07 4.35 -7.72
CA ASN A 142 -0.11 4.02 -8.78
C ASN A 142 1.17 3.48 -8.12
N ALA A 143 1.52 2.22 -8.41
CA ALA A 143 2.77 1.60 -8.00
C ALA A 143 3.94 2.00 -8.93
N ILE A 144 5.16 1.91 -8.39
CA ILE A 144 6.43 2.07 -9.11
C ILE A 144 7.15 0.71 -9.10
N THR A 145 7.80 0.35 -10.20
CA THR A 145 8.62 -0.89 -10.24
C THR A 145 10.02 -0.58 -9.72
N VAL A 146 10.45 -1.34 -8.72
CA VAL A 146 11.72 -1.15 -7.98
C VAL A 146 12.73 -2.29 -8.18
N ALA A 147 12.28 -3.42 -8.74
CA ALA A 147 13.12 -4.57 -9.09
C ALA A 147 12.49 -5.32 -10.29
N GLY A 148 13.31 -5.91 -11.15
CA GLY A 148 12.84 -6.56 -12.37
C GLY A 148 12.30 -5.57 -13.43
N GLY A 149 11.11 -5.87 -13.98
CA GLY A 149 10.43 -5.02 -14.99
C GLY A 149 10.92 -5.17 -16.44
N ASN A 150 12.11 -5.74 -16.67
CA ASN A 150 12.71 -5.91 -18.01
C ASN A 150 12.25 -7.20 -18.73
N GLY A 151 11.00 -7.61 -18.49
CA GLY A 151 10.40 -8.85 -19.01
C GLY A 151 10.75 -10.12 -18.23
N GLU A 152 9.99 -11.20 -18.50
CA GLU A 152 10.23 -12.53 -17.94
C GLU A 152 11.57 -13.11 -18.44
N GLY A 153 12.49 -13.48 -17.54
CA GLY A 153 13.77 -14.07 -17.94
C GLY A 153 14.79 -14.25 -16.81
N GLN A 154 16.00 -14.73 -17.17
CA GLN A 154 17.07 -15.12 -16.23
C GLN A 154 18.18 -14.07 -16.05
N GLN A 155 18.13 -12.93 -16.76
CA GLN A 155 19.13 -11.87 -16.57
C GLN A 155 19.03 -11.26 -15.17
N LEU A 156 20.04 -10.51 -14.75
CA LEU A 156 20.10 -9.93 -13.39
C LEU A 156 19.11 -8.78 -13.17
N ASN A 157 18.64 -8.15 -14.25
CA ASN A 157 17.57 -7.14 -14.26
C ASN A 157 16.18 -7.75 -14.60
N GLN A 158 16.07 -9.08 -14.65
CA GLN A 158 14.86 -9.83 -14.97
C GLN A 158 14.44 -10.75 -13.82
N LEU A 159 13.15 -11.07 -13.77
CA LEU A 159 12.51 -11.98 -12.83
C LEU A 159 11.60 -12.94 -13.61
N ASN A 160 11.30 -14.11 -13.06
CA ASN A 160 10.41 -15.09 -13.68
C ASN A 160 9.50 -15.71 -12.62
N LEU A 161 8.26 -15.21 -12.55
CA LEU A 161 7.29 -15.49 -11.50
C LEU A 161 7.88 -15.19 -10.09
N PRO A 162 8.18 -13.91 -9.78
CA PRO A 162 8.57 -13.52 -8.42
C PRO A 162 7.43 -13.82 -7.45
N PHE A 163 7.75 -14.43 -6.31
CA PHE A 163 6.74 -15.04 -5.43
C PHE A 163 6.64 -14.36 -4.07
N ALA A 164 7.74 -14.28 -3.33
CA ALA A 164 7.85 -13.52 -2.10
C ALA A 164 8.89 -12.41 -2.21
N ILE A 165 8.71 -11.39 -1.38
CA ILE A 165 9.59 -10.24 -1.21
C ILE A 165 9.84 -10.04 0.29
N PHE A 166 11.06 -9.66 0.63
CA PHE A 166 11.46 -9.22 1.96
C PHE A 166 12.31 -7.96 1.81
N ILE A 167 12.07 -6.96 2.67
CA ILE A 167 12.83 -5.71 2.70
C ILE A 167 13.65 -5.66 3.99
N ASP A 168 14.94 -5.29 3.92
CA ASP A 168 15.76 -5.05 5.11
C ASP A 168 15.78 -3.57 5.55
N LYS A 169 16.50 -3.27 6.64
CA LYS A 169 16.61 -1.91 7.21
C LYS A 169 17.51 -0.96 6.42
N LYS A 170 18.03 -1.40 5.27
CA LYS A 170 18.81 -0.61 4.32
C LYS A 170 18.11 -0.56 2.97
N GLU A 171 16.81 -0.90 2.94
CA GLU A 171 15.98 -0.96 1.74
C GLU A 171 16.51 -1.92 0.66
N ASN A 172 17.31 -2.92 1.05
CA ASN A 172 17.66 -4.02 0.14
C ASN A 172 16.45 -4.93 -0.03
N ILE A 173 16.16 -5.28 -1.29
CA ILE A 173 14.98 -6.02 -1.72
C ILE A 173 15.39 -7.45 -2.05
N PHE A 174 14.91 -8.40 -1.27
CA PHE A 174 15.17 -9.83 -1.43
C PHE A 174 13.96 -10.51 -2.06
N ILE A 175 14.13 -11.10 -3.26
CA ILE A 175 13.02 -11.70 -4.02
C ILE A 175 13.26 -13.20 -4.25
N ALA A 176 12.24 -14.00 -3.97
CA ALA A 176 12.17 -15.39 -4.39
C ALA A 176 11.74 -15.47 -5.87
N ASP A 177 12.72 -15.64 -6.75
CA ASP A 177 12.56 -15.70 -8.21
C ASP A 177 12.25 -17.14 -8.62
N ARG A 178 10.97 -17.52 -8.53
CA ARG A 178 10.54 -18.91 -8.35
C ARG A 178 10.86 -19.81 -9.54
N LEU A 179 10.61 -19.37 -10.77
CA LEU A 179 10.87 -20.17 -11.98
C LEU A 179 12.34 -20.14 -12.42
N ASN A 180 13.13 -19.17 -11.94
CA ASN A 180 14.58 -19.15 -12.15
C ASN A 180 15.36 -19.88 -11.02
N HIS A 181 14.65 -20.39 -10.00
CA HIS A 181 15.20 -21.20 -8.92
C HIS A 181 16.37 -20.53 -8.18
N ARG A 182 16.18 -19.25 -7.84
CA ARG A 182 17.17 -18.40 -7.19
C ARG A 182 16.52 -17.42 -6.23
N ILE A 183 17.30 -16.92 -5.29
CA ILE A 183 17.00 -15.70 -4.54
C ILE A 183 17.94 -14.61 -5.04
N VAL A 184 17.38 -13.43 -5.30
CA VAL A 184 18.12 -12.28 -5.81
C VAL A 184 17.91 -11.09 -4.88
N GLU A 185 19.00 -10.40 -4.57
CA GLU A 185 19.05 -9.16 -3.79
C GLU A 185 19.20 -7.97 -4.75
N TRP A 186 18.27 -7.01 -4.72
CA TRP A 186 18.50 -5.67 -5.25
C TRP A 186 18.87 -4.75 -4.11
N LYS A 187 20.00 -4.05 -4.24
CA LYS A 187 20.31 -2.94 -3.34
C LYS A 187 19.42 -1.74 -3.67
N TYR A 188 19.28 -0.81 -2.73
CA TYR A 188 18.57 0.43 -2.97
C TYR A 188 19.00 1.10 -4.30
N ASN A 189 18.01 1.46 -5.13
CA ASN A 189 18.18 2.02 -6.48
C ASN A 189 19.02 1.19 -7.49
N ALA A 190 19.30 -0.10 -7.23
CA ALA A 190 20.04 -0.94 -8.17
C ALA A 190 19.20 -1.29 -9.42
N ILE A 191 19.79 -1.13 -10.61
CA ILE A 191 19.16 -1.49 -11.90
C ILE A 191 19.20 -3.00 -12.21
N GLU A 192 20.05 -3.74 -11.52
CA GLU A 192 20.20 -5.19 -11.60
C GLU A 192 20.44 -5.77 -10.21
N GLY A 193 20.03 -7.03 -10.00
CA GLY A 193 20.13 -7.73 -8.73
C GLY A 193 21.31 -8.69 -8.69
N GLN A 194 21.73 -9.06 -7.49
CA GLN A 194 22.78 -10.03 -7.23
C GLN A 194 22.16 -11.37 -6.78
N ILE A 195 22.55 -12.49 -7.41
CA ILE A 195 22.15 -13.81 -6.94
C ILE A 195 22.88 -14.10 -5.62
N ILE A 196 22.11 -14.25 -4.54
CA ILE A 196 22.65 -14.58 -3.21
C ILE A 196 22.44 -16.06 -2.83
N ALA A 197 21.52 -16.75 -3.51
CA ALA A 197 21.18 -18.14 -3.26
C ALA A 197 20.56 -18.83 -4.49
N GLY A 198 20.77 -20.13 -4.63
CA GLY A 198 20.36 -20.90 -5.80
C GLY A 198 21.05 -20.44 -7.09
N GLY A 199 20.34 -20.43 -8.22
CA GLY A 199 20.89 -20.03 -9.53
C GLY A 199 21.74 -21.10 -10.22
N ASN A 200 22.15 -22.16 -9.52
CA ASN A 200 22.90 -23.31 -10.06
C ASN A 200 22.00 -24.35 -10.77
N GLY A 201 20.94 -23.88 -11.43
CA GLY A 201 19.87 -24.68 -12.02
C GLY A 201 18.92 -25.33 -11.00
N GLN A 202 17.82 -25.88 -11.50
CA GLN A 202 16.85 -26.64 -10.69
C GLN A 202 17.49 -27.89 -10.08
N GLY A 203 17.20 -28.17 -8.81
CA GLY A 203 17.54 -29.44 -8.17
C GLY A 203 17.57 -29.38 -6.65
N ASP A 204 18.01 -30.47 -6.03
CA ASP A 204 17.92 -30.76 -4.59
C ASP A 204 19.27 -30.70 -3.85
N ARG A 205 20.37 -30.42 -4.55
CA ARG A 205 21.68 -30.20 -3.91
C ARG A 205 21.64 -29.01 -2.94
N MET A 206 22.63 -28.92 -2.06
CA MET A 206 22.75 -27.82 -1.09
C MET A 206 22.97 -26.45 -1.76
N ASP A 207 23.54 -26.41 -2.96
CA ASP A 207 23.77 -25.21 -3.78
C ASP A 207 22.60 -24.87 -4.73
N GLN A 208 21.52 -25.66 -4.72
CA GLN A 208 20.38 -25.55 -5.64
C GLN A 208 19.06 -25.26 -4.92
N LEU A 209 18.11 -24.74 -5.70
CA LEU A 209 16.72 -24.59 -5.30
C LEU A 209 15.81 -25.26 -6.32
N ASN A 210 14.57 -25.48 -5.91
CA ASN A 210 13.51 -26.01 -6.74
C ASN A 210 12.21 -25.28 -6.38
N TYR A 211 11.85 -24.28 -7.19
CA TYR A 211 10.71 -23.39 -6.95
C TYR A 211 10.70 -22.74 -5.54
N PRO A 212 11.72 -21.94 -5.16
CA PRO A 212 11.71 -21.26 -3.87
C PRO A 212 10.47 -20.37 -3.73
N SER A 213 9.79 -20.46 -2.59
CA SER A 213 8.58 -19.68 -2.31
C SER A 213 8.91 -18.44 -1.50
N VAL A 214 9.56 -18.57 -0.34
CA VAL A 214 9.80 -17.47 0.60
C VAL A 214 11.27 -17.36 0.97
N VAL A 215 11.73 -16.13 1.16
CA VAL A 215 13.02 -15.77 1.78
C VAL A 215 12.76 -14.89 3.01
N ILE A 216 13.48 -15.17 4.10
CA ILE A 216 13.61 -14.27 5.25
C ILE A 216 15.10 -14.06 5.58
N VAL A 217 15.46 -12.86 6.02
CA VAL A 217 16.84 -12.54 6.45
C VAL A 217 16.93 -12.59 7.97
N ASP A 218 17.66 -13.58 8.48
CA ASP A 218 18.04 -13.65 9.90
C ASP A 218 19.23 -12.72 10.14
N LYS A 219 18.89 -11.52 10.63
CA LYS A 219 19.84 -10.44 10.95
C LYS A 219 20.75 -10.75 12.14
N GLN A 220 20.41 -11.71 13.01
CA GLN A 220 21.24 -12.06 14.17
C GLN A 220 22.43 -12.94 13.75
N ASN A 221 22.17 -13.90 12.85
CA ASN A 221 23.19 -14.84 12.38
C ASN A 221 23.79 -14.47 11.02
N HIS A 222 23.41 -13.34 10.42
CA HIS A 222 23.78 -12.93 9.05
C HIS A 222 23.51 -14.04 8.01
N SER A 223 22.34 -14.67 8.12
CA SER A 223 21.93 -15.80 7.28
C SER A 223 20.59 -15.51 6.59
N ILE A 224 20.33 -16.22 5.50
CA ILE A 224 19.02 -16.20 4.84
C ILE A 224 18.38 -17.58 4.98
N ILE A 225 17.09 -17.63 5.33
CA ILE A 225 16.33 -18.87 5.49
C ILE A 225 15.25 -18.88 4.42
N ILE A 226 15.18 -19.97 3.66
CA ILE A 226 14.37 -20.08 2.46
C ILE A 226 13.49 -21.32 2.48
N ALA A 227 12.24 -21.11 2.09
CA ALA A 227 11.27 -22.15 1.79
C ALA A 227 11.53 -22.68 0.38
N ASP A 228 12.12 -23.86 0.29
CA ASP A 228 12.49 -24.52 -0.96
C ASP A 228 11.39 -25.53 -1.33
N TRP A 229 10.25 -24.99 -1.76
CA TRP A 229 8.95 -25.68 -1.85
C TRP A 229 9.00 -26.98 -2.66
N GLY A 230 9.66 -26.97 -3.82
CA GLY A 230 9.77 -28.14 -4.70
C GLY A 230 10.65 -29.25 -4.13
N ASN A 231 11.57 -28.92 -3.23
CA ASN A 231 12.41 -29.87 -2.49
C ASN A 231 11.86 -30.22 -1.10
N ARG A 232 10.66 -29.72 -0.75
CA ARG A 232 9.95 -30.00 0.52
C ARG A 232 10.79 -29.72 1.77
N ARG A 233 11.59 -28.65 1.75
CA ARG A 233 12.53 -28.31 2.83
C ARG A 233 12.55 -26.82 3.13
N VAL A 234 13.00 -26.49 4.34
CA VAL A 234 13.45 -25.16 4.70
C VAL A 234 14.97 -25.21 4.86
N ILE A 235 15.70 -24.37 4.14
CA ILE A 235 17.16 -24.35 4.07
C ILE A 235 17.70 -22.98 4.53
N GLN A 236 18.78 -22.99 5.29
CA GLN A 236 19.54 -21.82 5.72
C GLN A 236 20.84 -21.70 4.92
N TRP A 237 21.14 -20.49 4.44
CA TRP A 237 22.42 -20.11 3.83
C TRP A 237 23.16 -19.15 4.76
N LEU A 238 24.42 -19.47 5.07
CA LEU A 238 25.31 -18.63 5.87
C LEU A 238 26.72 -18.68 5.26
N ASN A 239 27.18 -17.57 4.66
CA ASN A 239 28.56 -17.39 4.18
C ASN A 239 29.13 -18.63 3.47
N GLN A 240 28.51 -19.01 2.35
CA GLN A 240 28.81 -20.21 1.53
C GLN A 240 28.55 -21.59 2.18
N THR A 241 28.19 -21.66 3.46
CA THR A 241 27.70 -22.91 4.11
C THR A 241 26.19 -23.00 4.02
N GLN A 242 25.66 -24.22 4.01
CA GLN A 242 24.22 -24.49 3.98
C GLN A 242 23.82 -25.55 4.99
N GLN A 243 22.63 -25.36 5.57
CA GLN A 243 22.03 -26.31 6.49
C GLN A 243 20.54 -26.48 6.17
N ILE A 244 20.08 -27.72 6.03
CA ILE A 244 18.65 -28.00 6.02
C ILE A 244 18.15 -27.85 7.46
N LEU A 245 17.18 -26.96 7.67
CA LEU A 245 16.54 -26.77 8.97
C LEU A 245 15.39 -27.78 9.11
N ILE A 246 14.41 -27.74 8.20
CA ILE A 246 13.20 -28.56 8.27
C ILE A 246 13.10 -29.41 7.00
N HIS A 247 12.73 -30.69 7.14
CA HIS A 247 12.57 -31.66 6.06
C HIS A 247 11.10 -32.11 5.91
N ASN A 248 10.75 -32.67 4.75
CA ASN A 248 9.46 -33.31 4.48
C ASN A 248 8.24 -32.40 4.74
N ILE A 249 8.35 -31.12 4.41
CA ILE A 249 7.30 -30.11 4.59
C ILE A 249 7.04 -29.36 3.28
N VAL A 250 5.77 -29.26 2.86
CA VAL A 250 5.40 -28.46 1.68
C VAL A 250 5.21 -27.01 2.10
N CYS A 251 6.36 -26.38 2.40
CA CYS A 251 6.48 -25.02 2.92
C CYS A 251 6.03 -23.98 1.88
N TYR A 252 4.82 -23.45 2.00
CA TYR A 252 4.31 -22.42 1.10
C TYR A 252 4.61 -21.01 1.63
N GLY A 253 4.36 -20.78 2.92
CA GLY A 253 4.69 -19.58 3.67
C GLY A 253 5.69 -19.88 4.79
N LEU A 254 6.55 -18.92 5.08
CA LEU A 254 7.62 -18.98 6.07
C LEU A 254 7.73 -17.62 6.76
N THR A 255 7.80 -17.58 8.08
CA THR A 255 8.13 -16.36 8.83
C THR A 255 8.84 -16.69 10.15
N MET A 256 9.52 -15.71 10.74
CA MET A 256 10.22 -15.86 12.00
C MET A 256 9.90 -14.70 12.94
N ASP A 257 9.52 -15.02 14.19
CA ASP A 257 9.23 -13.99 15.19
C ASP A 257 10.50 -13.42 15.85
N LYS A 258 10.34 -12.31 16.58
CA LYS A 258 11.42 -11.65 17.35
C LYS A 258 12.04 -12.53 18.44
N HIS A 259 11.41 -13.65 18.80
CA HIS A 259 11.91 -14.61 19.77
C HIS A 259 12.70 -15.75 19.12
N GLY A 260 12.86 -15.76 17.78
CA GLY A 260 13.52 -16.85 17.07
C GLY A 260 12.70 -18.14 17.09
N PHE A 261 11.39 -18.04 16.91
CA PHE A 261 10.58 -19.17 16.44
C PHE A 261 10.30 -19.05 14.95
N LEU A 262 10.53 -20.13 14.23
CA LEU A 262 10.26 -20.27 12.80
C LEU A 262 8.89 -20.91 12.60
N TYR A 263 8.03 -20.25 11.84
CA TYR A 263 6.67 -20.70 11.52
C TYR A 263 6.63 -21.11 10.04
N VAL A 264 5.92 -22.19 9.73
CA VAL A 264 5.73 -22.72 8.38
C VAL A 264 4.28 -23.11 8.18
N SER A 265 3.67 -22.68 7.07
CA SER A 265 2.43 -23.29 6.58
C SER A 265 2.75 -24.54 5.76
N ASP A 266 2.20 -25.67 6.22
CA ASP A 266 2.26 -26.93 5.50
C ASP A 266 1.00 -27.04 4.62
N TRP A 267 1.19 -26.83 3.32
CA TRP A 267 0.13 -26.86 2.33
C TRP A 267 -0.53 -28.24 2.19
N GLU A 268 0.20 -29.34 2.44
CA GLU A 268 -0.36 -30.70 2.35
C GLU A 268 -1.10 -31.10 3.63
N ARG A 269 -0.58 -30.70 4.79
CA ARG A 269 -1.19 -31.05 6.08
C ARG A 269 -2.31 -30.10 6.52
N ASN A 270 -2.52 -28.99 5.82
CA ASN A 270 -3.55 -28.00 6.11
C ASN A 270 -3.42 -27.41 7.53
N GLU A 271 -2.19 -27.05 7.90
CA GLU A 271 -1.85 -26.56 9.23
C GLU A 271 -0.65 -25.60 9.20
N VAL A 272 -0.48 -24.82 10.26
CA VAL A 272 0.75 -24.05 10.51
C VAL A 272 1.47 -24.67 11.69
N ARG A 273 2.78 -24.90 11.52
CA ARG A 273 3.68 -25.46 12.53
C ARG A 273 4.77 -24.45 12.92
N ARG A 274 5.28 -24.59 14.14
CA ARG A 274 6.32 -23.75 14.74
C ARG A 274 7.48 -24.58 15.29
N TRP A 275 8.70 -24.13 15.04
CA TRP A 275 9.95 -24.65 15.61
C TRP A 275 10.70 -23.55 16.35
N LYS A 276 11.45 -23.90 17.39
CA LYS A 276 12.44 -22.99 17.98
C LYS A 276 13.72 -23.03 17.14
N MET A 277 14.34 -21.87 16.89
CA MET A 277 15.63 -21.82 16.20
C MET A 277 16.67 -22.68 16.95
N GLY A 278 17.35 -23.57 16.24
CA GLY A 278 18.25 -24.60 16.78
C GLY A 278 17.60 -25.96 17.10
N GLU A 279 16.26 -26.07 17.15
CA GLU A 279 15.54 -27.27 17.60
C GLU A 279 14.66 -27.88 16.48
N TYR A 280 15.23 -28.10 15.29
CA TYR A 280 14.45 -28.54 14.11
C TYR A 280 14.33 -30.07 13.94
N ASN A 281 15.00 -30.87 14.77
CA ASN A 281 14.96 -32.34 14.71
C ASN A 281 13.65 -32.95 15.22
N ASN A 282 12.63 -32.14 15.49
CA ASN A 282 11.29 -32.55 15.89
C ASN A 282 10.26 -32.18 14.81
N GLU A 283 9.04 -32.70 14.90
CA GLU A 283 7.99 -32.44 13.91
C GLU A 283 7.38 -31.02 13.99
N GLY A 284 7.85 -30.16 14.90
CA GLY A 284 7.25 -28.85 15.17
C GLY A 284 5.96 -28.93 15.96
N THR A 285 5.57 -27.81 16.57
CA THR A 285 4.29 -27.66 17.28
C THR A 285 3.25 -27.08 16.34
N VAL A 286 2.08 -27.72 16.20
CA VAL A 286 0.94 -27.16 15.46
C VAL A 286 0.37 -25.95 16.22
N VAL A 287 0.23 -24.82 15.54
CA VAL A 287 -0.26 -23.54 16.10
C VAL A 287 -1.53 -23.01 15.43
N ALA A 288 -1.88 -23.49 14.24
CA ALA A 288 -3.16 -23.24 13.59
C ALA A 288 -3.56 -24.41 12.68
N GLY A 289 -4.86 -24.67 12.51
CA GLY A 289 -5.36 -25.83 11.77
C GLY A 289 -5.10 -27.17 12.48
N GLY A 290 -4.69 -28.19 11.73
CA GLY A 290 -4.35 -29.52 12.26
C GLY A 290 -5.54 -30.46 12.52
N ASN A 291 -6.77 -30.02 12.24
CA ASN A 291 -8.00 -30.81 12.40
C ASN A 291 -8.54 -31.31 11.04
N GLY A 292 -7.63 -31.60 10.11
CA GLY A 292 -7.94 -31.95 8.72
C GLY A 292 -8.30 -30.74 7.85
N GLN A 293 -8.44 -31.00 6.54
CA GLN A 293 -8.85 -29.99 5.57
C GLN A 293 -10.34 -29.65 5.75
N GLY A 294 -10.67 -28.36 5.80
CA GLY A 294 -12.05 -27.89 5.88
C GLY A 294 -12.15 -26.40 6.20
N ASN A 295 -13.37 -25.93 6.48
CA ASN A 295 -13.69 -24.51 6.68
C ASN A 295 -14.18 -24.16 8.10
N GLN A 296 -14.13 -25.11 9.04
CA GLN A 296 -14.41 -24.82 10.46
C GLN A 296 -13.36 -23.85 11.05
N LEU A 297 -13.64 -23.29 12.23
CA LEU A 297 -12.73 -22.33 12.89
C LEU A 297 -11.45 -22.97 13.44
N ASN A 298 -11.40 -24.30 13.54
CA ASN A 298 -10.21 -25.11 13.88
C ASN A 298 -9.54 -25.77 12.65
N GLN A 299 -10.00 -25.44 11.44
CA GLN A 299 -9.55 -26.05 10.17
C GLN A 299 -9.02 -24.99 9.19
N LEU A 300 -8.19 -25.44 8.27
CA LEU A 300 -7.64 -24.67 7.15
C LEU A 300 -7.79 -25.50 5.87
N SER A 301 -7.65 -24.85 4.71
CA SER A 301 -7.67 -25.46 3.39
C SER A 301 -6.62 -24.80 2.50
N ASN A 302 -5.48 -25.48 2.36
CA ASN A 302 -4.27 -25.03 1.68
C ASN A 302 -3.74 -23.69 2.24
N PRO A 303 -3.29 -23.63 3.51
CA PRO A 303 -2.81 -22.38 4.11
C PRO A 303 -1.52 -21.87 3.43
N THR A 304 -1.40 -20.55 3.29
CA THR A 304 -0.39 -19.93 2.42
C THR A 304 0.52 -18.96 3.18
N PHE A 305 0.47 -17.65 2.97
CA PHE A 305 1.28 -16.75 3.79
C PHE A 305 0.81 -16.73 5.24
N ILE A 306 1.79 -16.44 6.08
CA ILE A 306 1.68 -16.38 7.52
C ILE A 306 2.34 -15.09 8.00
N PHE A 307 1.61 -14.32 8.79
CA PHE A 307 2.12 -13.20 9.57
C PHE A 307 2.00 -13.54 11.05
N VAL A 308 2.95 -13.09 11.87
CA VAL A 308 2.96 -13.34 13.31
C VAL A 308 3.15 -12.02 14.04
N ASP A 309 2.23 -11.66 14.92
CA ASP A 309 2.29 -10.43 15.71
C ASP A 309 3.22 -10.55 16.93
N GLU A 310 3.38 -9.46 17.69
CA GLU A 310 4.28 -9.43 18.84
C GLU A 310 3.85 -10.38 19.97
N GLU A 311 2.55 -10.66 20.06
CA GLU A 311 1.88 -11.56 21.00
C GLU A 311 1.98 -13.05 20.58
N GLN A 312 2.57 -13.33 19.40
CA GLN A 312 2.66 -14.64 18.75
C GLN A 312 1.31 -15.21 18.26
N SER A 313 0.33 -14.35 18.00
CA SER A 313 -0.84 -14.70 17.21
C SER A 313 -0.43 -14.89 15.77
N VAL A 314 -1.00 -15.90 15.11
CA VAL A 314 -0.72 -16.25 13.72
C VAL A 314 -1.89 -15.82 12.85
N TYR A 315 -1.61 -15.01 11.84
CA TYR A 315 -2.54 -14.66 10.76
C TYR A 315 -2.22 -15.53 9.55
N ILE A 316 -3.22 -16.19 8.97
CA ILE A 316 -3.05 -17.16 7.88
C ILE A 316 -4.00 -16.82 6.74
N SER A 317 -3.45 -16.72 5.52
CA SER A 317 -4.23 -16.75 4.29
C SER A 317 -4.70 -18.17 3.99
N ASP A 318 -6.00 -18.40 4.22
CA ASP A 318 -6.67 -19.69 4.08
C ASP A 318 -7.27 -19.79 2.67
N HIS A 319 -6.39 -20.06 1.70
CA HIS A 319 -6.58 -19.81 0.27
C HIS A 319 -7.85 -20.45 -0.30
N ILE A 320 -8.07 -21.76 -0.11
CA ILE A 320 -9.26 -22.45 -0.66
C ILE A 320 -10.54 -22.12 0.11
N ASN A 321 -10.44 -21.50 1.29
CA ASN A 321 -11.60 -21.02 2.05
C ASN A 321 -11.87 -19.52 1.86
N HIS A 322 -11.14 -18.83 0.98
CA HIS A 322 -11.40 -17.43 0.58
C HIS A 322 -11.47 -16.45 1.78
N ARG A 323 -10.56 -16.65 2.75
CA ARG A 323 -10.54 -15.91 4.01
C ARG A 323 -9.13 -15.75 4.57
N VAL A 324 -8.98 -14.80 5.48
CA VAL A 324 -7.82 -14.72 6.40
C VAL A 324 -8.29 -15.02 7.81
N MET A 325 -7.54 -15.85 8.52
CA MET A 325 -7.82 -16.29 9.88
C MET A 325 -6.75 -15.78 10.84
N LYS A 326 -7.13 -15.34 12.05
CA LYS A 326 -6.21 -15.10 13.19
C LYS A 326 -6.39 -16.20 14.23
N TRP A 327 -5.33 -16.90 14.60
CA TRP A 327 -5.23 -17.68 15.84
C TRP A 327 -4.43 -16.88 16.86
N GLU A 328 -5.03 -16.60 18.01
CA GLU A 328 -4.30 -16.07 19.16
C GLU A 328 -3.40 -17.17 19.77
N LYS A 329 -2.40 -16.78 20.56
CA LYS A 329 -1.43 -17.73 21.10
C LYS A 329 -2.11 -18.83 21.95
N ASP A 330 -1.74 -20.08 21.67
CA ASP A 330 -2.16 -21.30 22.39
C ASP A 330 -3.69 -21.62 22.35
N VAL A 331 -4.50 -20.89 21.57
CA VAL A 331 -5.93 -21.18 21.38
C VAL A 331 -6.17 -22.33 20.39
N LYS A 332 -7.37 -22.93 20.41
CA LYS A 332 -7.73 -24.08 19.54
C LYS A 332 -8.50 -23.70 18.28
N GLU A 333 -9.23 -22.60 18.31
CA GLU A 333 -10.04 -22.08 17.20
C GLU A 333 -9.61 -20.66 16.88
N GLY A 334 -9.48 -20.36 15.59
CA GLY A 334 -9.19 -19.03 15.09
C GLY A 334 -10.46 -18.22 14.83
N LYS A 335 -10.29 -16.94 14.53
CA LYS A 335 -11.36 -16.03 14.09
C LYS A 335 -11.10 -15.57 12.67
N ILE A 336 -12.17 -15.42 11.88
CA ILE A 336 -12.08 -14.79 10.55
C ILE A 336 -11.80 -13.31 10.77
N VAL A 337 -10.81 -12.76 10.05
CA VAL A 337 -10.38 -11.35 10.16
C VAL A 337 -10.37 -10.59 8.83
N ALA A 338 -10.49 -11.30 7.71
CA ALA A 338 -10.80 -10.73 6.40
C ALA A 338 -11.47 -11.78 5.50
N GLY A 339 -12.34 -11.35 4.58
CA GLY A 339 -13.10 -12.24 3.70
C GLY A 339 -14.07 -13.17 4.46
N GLY A 340 -14.23 -14.40 3.99
CA GLY A 340 -15.08 -15.40 4.65
C GLY A 340 -16.58 -15.35 4.28
N HIS A 341 -17.00 -14.39 3.45
CA HIS A 341 -18.36 -14.28 2.90
C HIS A 341 -18.50 -14.97 1.52
N GLY A 342 -17.80 -16.09 1.34
CA GLY A 342 -17.70 -16.82 0.08
C GLY A 342 -16.63 -16.26 -0.87
N GLU A 343 -16.49 -16.91 -2.02
CA GLU A 343 -15.61 -16.45 -3.09
C GLU A 343 -16.25 -15.32 -3.90
N GLY A 344 -15.48 -14.28 -4.23
CA GLY A 344 -15.96 -13.20 -5.10
C GLY A 344 -15.21 -11.88 -4.92
N GLY A 345 -15.71 -10.84 -5.59
CA GLY A 345 -15.05 -9.54 -5.73
C GLY A 345 -15.63 -8.42 -4.85
N ASP A 346 -16.64 -8.69 -4.02
CA ASP A 346 -17.22 -7.69 -3.13
C ASP A 346 -16.24 -7.27 -2.02
N LEU A 347 -16.54 -6.20 -1.28
CA LEU A 347 -15.62 -5.64 -0.29
C LEU A 347 -15.49 -6.48 0.99
N ASN A 348 -16.42 -7.39 1.26
CA ASN A 348 -16.35 -8.41 2.32
C ASN A 348 -15.91 -9.80 1.79
N GLN A 349 -15.52 -9.90 0.52
CA GLN A 349 -15.11 -11.15 -0.13
C GLN A 349 -13.64 -11.12 -0.56
N LEU A 350 -13.10 -12.33 -0.75
CA LEU A 350 -11.78 -12.58 -1.31
C LEU A 350 -11.90 -13.70 -2.36
N LEU A 351 -10.93 -13.78 -3.26
CA LEU A 351 -10.79 -14.86 -4.23
C LEU A 351 -9.37 -15.44 -4.12
N ALA A 352 -9.27 -16.57 -3.40
CA ALA A 352 -8.02 -17.32 -3.22
C ALA A 352 -6.85 -16.46 -2.67
N PRO A 353 -6.99 -15.83 -1.48
CA PRO A 353 -5.98 -14.91 -0.95
C PRO A 353 -4.64 -15.60 -0.68
N LEU A 354 -3.54 -14.88 -0.92
CA LEU A 354 -2.18 -15.41 -0.78
C LEU A 354 -1.36 -14.64 0.25
N GLY A 355 -0.83 -13.46 -0.06
CA GLY A 355 -0.13 -12.61 0.90
C GLY A 355 -1.02 -12.08 2.03
N VAL A 356 -0.52 -12.09 3.25
CA VAL A 356 -1.08 -11.37 4.40
C VAL A 356 0.04 -10.72 5.21
N ILE A 357 -0.13 -9.44 5.55
CA ILE A 357 0.68 -8.72 6.55
C ILE A 357 -0.24 -7.82 7.39
N VAL A 358 0.21 -7.45 8.58
CA VAL A 358 -0.51 -6.55 9.49
C VAL A 358 0.42 -5.40 9.87
N ASP A 359 -0.10 -4.17 9.92
CA ASP A 359 0.66 -3.01 10.40
C ASP A 359 0.57 -2.84 11.94
N ASP A 360 1.30 -1.86 12.47
CA ASP A 360 1.31 -1.52 13.91
C ASP A 360 0.04 -0.78 14.39
N LEU A 361 -1.00 -0.74 13.55
CA LEU A 361 -2.34 -0.22 13.84
C LEU A 361 -3.40 -1.32 13.66
N ASP A 362 -2.99 -2.60 13.66
CA ASP A 362 -3.82 -3.79 13.46
C ASP A 362 -4.60 -3.80 12.13
N GLN A 363 -4.14 -3.05 11.12
CA GLN A 363 -4.74 -3.08 9.78
C GLN A 363 -4.16 -4.24 8.98
N ILE A 364 -5.05 -5.09 8.46
CA ILE A 364 -4.72 -6.35 7.80
C ILE A 364 -4.73 -6.12 6.29
N TYR A 365 -3.54 -6.24 5.67
CA TYR A 365 -3.36 -6.10 4.23
C TYR A 365 -3.30 -7.49 3.59
N VAL A 366 -4.13 -7.71 2.58
CA VAL A 366 -4.34 -9.01 1.94
C VAL A 366 -4.11 -8.89 0.44
N ALA A 367 -3.26 -9.76 -0.09
CA ALA A 367 -3.14 -9.96 -1.53
C ALA A 367 -4.29 -10.86 -1.98
N ASP A 368 -5.34 -10.23 -2.48
CA ASP A 368 -6.54 -10.86 -2.99
C ASP A 368 -6.27 -11.33 -4.43
N TRP A 369 -5.46 -12.40 -4.51
CA TRP A 369 -4.75 -12.87 -5.69
C TRP A 369 -5.66 -13.03 -6.91
N GLY A 370 -6.77 -13.76 -6.77
CA GLY A 370 -7.69 -14.04 -7.87
C GLY A 370 -8.49 -12.82 -8.33
N ASN A 371 -8.64 -11.81 -7.46
CA ASN A 371 -9.26 -10.52 -7.80
C ASN A 371 -8.24 -9.45 -8.23
N HIS A 372 -6.95 -9.80 -8.34
CA HIS A 372 -5.91 -8.91 -8.85
C HIS A 372 -5.76 -7.58 -8.08
N ARG A 373 -5.99 -7.61 -6.76
CA ARG A 373 -6.01 -6.40 -5.93
C ARG A 373 -5.34 -6.60 -4.57
N ILE A 374 -4.95 -5.50 -3.94
CA ILE A 374 -4.62 -5.48 -2.51
C ILE A 374 -5.78 -4.85 -1.76
N MET A 375 -6.25 -5.56 -0.75
CA MET A 375 -7.32 -5.15 0.15
C MET A 375 -6.76 -4.85 1.54
N ARG A 376 -7.43 -3.96 2.29
CA ARG A 376 -7.12 -3.63 3.67
C ARG A 376 -8.37 -3.74 4.55
N TRP A 377 -8.32 -4.51 5.62
CA TRP A 377 -9.33 -4.50 6.69
C TRP A 377 -8.79 -3.77 7.92
N CYS A 378 -9.60 -2.94 8.54
CA CYS A 378 -9.37 -2.44 9.89
C CYS A 378 -10.08 -3.36 10.90
N GLU A 379 -9.59 -3.46 12.13
CA GLU A 379 -10.20 -4.32 13.14
C GLU A 379 -11.71 -4.03 13.31
N GLY A 380 -12.50 -5.11 13.39
CA GLY A 380 -13.96 -5.05 13.58
C GLY A 380 -14.76 -4.57 12.37
N LYS A 381 -14.16 -4.45 11.18
CA LYS A 381 -14.89 -4.19 9.92
C LYS A 381 -15.25 -5.47 9.20
N GLU A 382 -16.49 -5.56 8.72
CA GLU A 382 -16.95 -6.66 7.84
C GLU A 382 -16.43 -6.47 6.41
N GLU A 383 -16.40 -5.22 5.93
CA GLU A 383 -15.87 -4.84 4.62
C GLU A 383 -14.47 -4.25 4.71
N GLY A 384 -13.63 -4.59 3.74
CA GLY A 384 -12.31 -4.01 3.52
C GLY A 384 -12.31 -2.94 2.43
N GLU A 385 -11.16 -2.27 2.28
CA GLU A 385 -10.96 -1.21 1.31
C GLU A 385 -9.89 -1.62 0.29
N VAL A 386 -10.17 -1.44 -1.01
CA VAL A 386 -9.15 -1.67 -2.05
C VAL A 386 -8.08 -0.58 -1.98
N VAL A 387 -6.84 -0.99 -1.69
CA VAL A 387 -5.63 -0.15 -1.64
C VAL A 387 -5.14 0.15 -3.06
N ILE A 388 -5.03 -0.89 -3.89
CA ILE A 388 -4.57 -0.85 -5.30
C ILE A 388 -5.17 -2.04 -6.07
N GLY A 389 -5.26 -1.95 -7.40
CA GLY A 389 -5.88 -2.98 -8.26
C GLY A 389 -7.37 -2.78 -8.55
N ARG A 390 -7.92 -1.58 -8.28
CA ARG A 390 -9.35 -1.24 -8.53
C ARG A 390 -9.80 -1.41 -10.00
N HIS A 391 -8.85 -1.47 -10.94
CA HIS A 391 -9.09 -1.59 -12.37
C HIS A 391 -8.75 -2.98 -12.93
N GLY A 392 -8.74 -3.99 -12.05
CA GLY A 392 -8.45 -5.39 -12.41
C GLY A 392 -7.01 -5.60 -12.86
N PHE A 393 -6.82 -6.62 -13.71
CA PHE A 393 -5.51 -7.06 -14.14
C PHE A 393 -4.95 -6.26 -15.33
N GLY A 394 -3.63 -6.08 -15.33
CA GLY A 394 -2.90 -5.45 -16.42
C GLY A 394 -1.61 -4.78 -15.94
N ASN A 395 -0.93 -4.10 -16.88
CA ASN A 395 0.43 -3.59 -16.67
C ASN A 395 0.47 -2.12 -16.26
N GLN A 396 -0.67 -1.44 -16.16
CA GLN A 396 -0.73 -0.06 -15.70
C GLN A 396 -0.27 0.05 -14.23
N SER A 397 0.18 1.24 -13.82
CA SER A 397 0.66 1.47 -12.45
C SER A 397 -0.41 1.22 -11.39
N ASN A 398 -1.70 1.34 -11.72
CA ASN A 398 -2.86 1.08 -10.84
C ASN A 398 -3.48 -0.33 -10.97
N GLN A 399 -2.91 -1.19 -11.81
CA GLN A 399 -3.32 -2.58 -12.03
C GLN A 399 -2.27 -3.56 -11.48
N LEU A 400 -2.68 -4.80 -11.20
CA LEU A 400 -1.79 -5.86 -10.70
C LEU A 400 -2.05 -7.19 -11.41
N TYR A 401 -1.05 -8.05 -11.55
CA TYR A 401 -1.25 -9.41 -12.08
C TYR A 401 -0.93 -10.46 -11.01
N TYR A 402 -1.99 -11.06 -10.43
CA TYR A 402 -1.86 -12.15 -9.44
C TYR A 402 -0.92 -11.78 -8.28
N PRO A 403 -1.21 -10.70 -7.53
CA PRO A 403 -0.34 -10.22 -6.46
C PRO A 403 -0.15 -11.29 -5.39
N HIS A 404 1.07 -11.36 -4.84
CA HIS A 404 1.50 -12.53 -4.08
C HIS A 404 2.08 -12.16 -2.70
N GLY A 405 3.41 -12.08 -2.54
CA GLY A 405 4.05 -11.60 -1.33
C GLY A 405 3.87 -10.10 -1.10
N LEU A 406 3.75 -9.71 0.17
CA LEU A 406 3.64 -8.34 0.66
C LEU A 406 4.73 -8.07 1.70
N SER A 407 5.28 -6.85 1.71
CA SER A 407 6.21 -6.40 2.75
C SER A 407 6.11 -4.88 2.94
N PHE A 408 6.44 -4.39 4.13
CA PHE A 408 6.65 -2.96 4.40
C PHE A 408 8.15 -2.69 4.59
N ASP A 409 8.57 -1.47 4.30
CA ASP A 409 9.81 -0.89 4.83
C ASP A 409 9.57 -0.20 6.19
N ASP A 410 10.62 0.42 6.76
CA ASP A 410 10.53 1.16 8.02
C ASP A 410 9.73 2.49 7.86
N GLU A 411 9.48 2.99 6.64
CA GLU A 411 8.63 4.16 6.34
C GLU A 411 7.13 3.83 6.12
N ARG A 412 6.79 2.53 6.08
CA ARG A 412 5.47 2.00 5.70
C ARG A 412 5.11 2.16 4.22
N ASN A 413 6.07 2.17 3.29
CA ASN A 413 5.77 1.94 1.88
C ASN A 413 5.44 0.45 1.66
N LEU A 414 4.39 0.15 0.90
CA LEU A 414 3.94 -1.22 0.63
C LEU A 414 4.61 -1.77 -0.63
N TYR A 415 5.38 -2.85 -0.47
CA TYR A 415 5.99 -3.61 -1.54
C TYR A 415 5.15 -4.85 -1.85
N VAL A 416 4.96 -5.13 -3.13
CA VAL A 416 4.10 -6.20 -3.64
C VAL A 416 4.83 -6.94 -4.76
N THR A 417 4.92 -8.27 -4.70
CA THR A 417 5.31 -9.06 -5.89
C THR A 417 4.11 -9.25 -6.80
N ASP A 418 4.31 -8.93 -8.08
CA ASP A 418 3.33 -9.03 -9.17
C ASP A 418 3.88 -10.01 -10.21
N GLN A 419 3.13 -11.06 -10.54
CA GLN A 419 3.68 -12.21 -11.28
C GLN A 419 4.01 -11.91 -12.74
N ARG A 420 3.39 -10.89 -13.36
CA ARG A 420 3.58 -10.55 -14.79
C ARG A 420 3.61 -9.06 -15.10
N LYS A 421 4.16 -8.24 -14.20
CA LYS A 421 4.30 -6.80 -14.48
C LYS A 421 5.44 -6.53 -15.46
N ASP A 422 5.11 -6.56 -16.75
CA ASP A 422 5.92 -5.97 -17.84
C ASP A 422 5.92 -4.44 -17.71
N ALA A 423 6.65 -3.94 -16.72
CA ALA A 423 6.75 -2.53 -16.38
C ALA A 423 7.61 -1.75 -17.38
N LYS A 424 7.03 -1.45 -18.54
CA LYS A 424 7.65 -0.59 -19.57
C LYS A 424 7.65 0.90 -19.19
N GLU A 425 7.00 1.28 -18.09
CA GLU A 425 6.91 2.64 -17.60
C GLU A 425 8.00 2.95 -16.56
N GLY A 426 9.22 3.16 -17.05
CA GLY A 426 10.22 3.90 -16.28
C GLY A 426 9.76 5.35 -16.10
N ARG A 427 9.65 5.82 -14.86
CA ARG A 427 9.35 7.24 -14.58
C ARG A 427 10.55 8.09 -15.02
N ILE A 428 10.34 9.02 -15.97
CA ILE A 428 11.38 10.02 -16.25
C ILE A 428 11.50 10.93 -15.02
N VAL A 429 12.66 10.83 -14.36
CA VAL A 429 12.95 11.52 -13.09
C VAL A 429 13.66 12.86 -13.25
N ALA A 430 14.25 13.11 -14.42
CA ALA A 430 14.88 14.37 -14.81
C ALA A 430 14.68 14.60 -16.33
N GLY A 431 14.49 15.85 -16.77
CA GLY A 431 14.35 16.18 -18.20
C GLY A 431 13.09 15.65 -18.90
N LYS A 432 11.98 15.46 -18.17
CA LYS A 432 10.70 14.90 -18.65
C LYS A 432 10.17 15.54 -19.95
N ASN A 433 10.44 16.82 -20.18
CA ASN A 433 9.97 17.57 -21.35
C ASN A 433 10.97 17.57 -22.53
N GLY A 434 11.94 16.66 -22.52
CA GLY A 434 12.84 16.40 -23.65
C GLY A 434 13.95 17.45 -23.82
N ARG A 435 14.41 17.60 -25.08
CA ARG A 435 15.54 18.47 -25.39
C ARG A 435 15.19 19.95 -25.26
N GLY A 436 15.90 20.66 -24.37
CA GLY A 436 15.78 22.11 -24.25
C GLY A 436 16.52 22.65 -23.03
N LYS A 437 16.15 23.86 -22.58
CA LYS A 437 16.87 24.65 -21.58
C LYS A 437 16.03 25.02 -20.35
N ASP A 438 14.73 24.73 -20.38
CA ASP A 438 13.83 25.04 -19.27
C ASP A 438 14.14 24.10 -18.07
N LEU A 439 13.57 24.39 -16.89
CA LEU A 439 13.90 23.64 -15.67
C LEU A 439 13.38 22.20 -15.66
N ASN A 440 12.52 21.83 -16.61
CA ASN A 440 11.99 20.47 -16.81
C ASN A 440 12.58 19.77 -18.07
N GLN A 441 13.65 20.33 -18.64
CA GLN A 441 14.34 19.88 -19.85
C GLN A 441 15.84 19.69 -19.62
N LEU A 442 16.47 18.88 -20.49
CA LEU A 442 17.91 18.65 -20.54
C LEU A 442 18.38 18.74 -22.00
N SER A 443 19.61 19.14 -22.27
CA SER A 443 20.24 19.11 -23.59
C SER A 443 21.56 18.38 -23.52
N GLU A 444 21.62 17.20 -24.13
CA GLU A 444 22.84 16.36 -24.20
C GLU A 444 23.46 16.06 -22.82
N PRO A 445 22.68 15.49 -21.86
CA PRO A 445 23.22 15.16 -20.54
C PRO A 445 24.24 14.01 -20.61
N GLN A 446 25.42 14.20 -20.00
CA GLN A 446 26.55 13.24 -20.09
C GLN A 446 26.86 12.50 -18.78
N GLY A 447 26.42 13.02 -17.63
CA GLY A 447 26.71 12.43 -16.33
C GLY A 447 25.55 12.53 -15.36
N ILE A 448 25.44 11.55 -14.48
CA ILE A 448 24.39 11.43 -13.46
C ILE A 448 24.96 10.83 -12.18
N ILE A 449 24.61 11.40 -11.04
CA ILE A 449 24.85 10.83 -9.70
C ILE A 449 23.60 11.04 -8.83
N ILE A 450 23.51 10.29 -7.75
CA ILE A 450 22.42 10.35 -6.77
C ILE A 450 23.07 10.53 -5.39
N ASP A 451 22.54 11.42 -4.55
CA ASP A 451 22.98 11.58 -3.17
C ASP A 451 22.31 10.58 -2.20
N ASP A 452 22.78 10.52 -0.96
CA ASP A 452 22.23 9.63 0.08
C ASP A 452 20.77 9.96 0.46
N PHE A 453 20.23 11.09 0.01
CA PHE A 453 18.84 11.50 0.18
C PHE A 453 17.97 11.22 -1.06
N GLY A 454 18.52 10.52 -2.07
CA GLY A 454 17.82 10.16 -3.31
C GLY A 454 17.62 11.30 -4.30
N GLN A 455 18.32 12.44 -4.13
CA GLN A 455 18.27 13.56 -5.06
C GLN A 455 19.21 13.30 -6.24
N ILE A 456 18.74 13.59 -7.46
CA ILE A 456 19.40 13.21 -8.70
C ILE A 456 20.09 14.42 -9.32
N TYR A 457 21.41 14.37 -9.46
CA TYR A 457 22.23 15.41 -10.07
C TYR A 457 22.62 15.00 -11.47
N VAL A 458 22.31 15.84 -12.46
CA VAL A 458 22.58 15.60 -13.88
C VAL A 458 23.48 16.69 -14.44
N ALA A 459 24.57 16.29 -15.08
CA ALA A 459 25.42 17.18 -15.88
C ALA A 459 24.71 17.41 -17.22
N ASP A 460 24.04 18.55 -17.33
CA ASP A 460 23.26 18.99 -18.48
C ASP A 460 24.18 19.71 -19.46
N SER A 461 25.02 18.92 -20.15
CA SER A 461 26.27 19.37 -20.77
C SER A 461 26.06 20.40 -21.87
N GLY A 462 25.07 20.19 -22.75
CA GLY A 462 24.72 21.13 -23.82
C GLY A 462 24.09 22.44 -23.31
N ASN A 463 23.63 22.49 -22.06
CA ASN A 463 23.22 23.72 -21.36
C ASN A 463 24.30 24.27 -20.42
N ASN A 464 25.47 23.64 -20.34
CA ASN A 464 26.62 24.05 -19.51
C ASN A 464 26.26 24.24 -18.02
N ARG A 465 25.47 23.32 -17.45
CA ARG A 465 24.98 23.39 -16.07
C ARG A 465 24.92 22.01 -15.41
N VAL A 466 24.89 21.98 -14.08
CA VAL A 466 24.50 20.81 -13.30
C VAL A 466 23.17 21.12 -12.61
N MET A 467 22.23 20.20 -12.73
CA MET A 467 20.87 20.33 -12.19
C MET A 467 20.53 19.21 -11.22
N ARG A 468 19.78 19.54 -10.17
CA ARG A 468 19.26 18.62 -9.15
C ARG A 468 17.75 18.42 -9.31
N TRP A 469 17.29 17.18 -9.31
CA TRP A 469 15.88 16.83 -9.12
C TRP A 469 15.69 16.14 -7.77
N CYS A 470 14.89 16.74 -6.90
CA CYS A 470 14.33 16.05 -5.73
C CYS A 470 13.20 15.13 -6.19
N GLU A 471 12.92 14.04 -5.46
CA GLU A 471 11.80 13.17 -5.82
C GLU A 471 10.48 13.96 -5.89
N ARG A 472 9.67 13.70 -6.93
CA ARG A 472 8.32 14.27 -7.16
C ARG A 472 8.26 15.74 -7.63
N LYS A 473 9.37 16.46 -7.81
CA LYS A 473 9.36 17.75 -8.52
C LYS A 473 9.29 17.53 -10.04
N GLU A 474 8.48 18.32 -10.75
CA GLU A 474 8.44 18.29 -12.23
C GLU A 474 9.57 19.12 -12.87
N GLU A 475 10.13 20.06 -12.11
CA GLU A 475 11.25 20.92 -12.48
C GLU A 475 12.45 20.67 -11.54
N GLY A 476 13.65 20.75 -12.09
CA GLY A 476 14.90 20.66 -11.36
C GLY A 476 15.47 22.04 -11.02
N GLU A 477 16.43 22.05 -10.11
CA GLU A 477 17.12 23.25 -9.62
C GLU A 477 18.52 23.31 -10.22
N ILE A 478 18.96 24.48 -10.68
CA ILE A 478 20.35 24.66 -11.13
C ILE A 478 21.23 24.80 -9.88
N ILE A 479 22.18 23.88 -9.73
CA ILE A 479 23.11 23.88 -8.59
C ILE A 479 24.37 24.67 -8.95
N VAL A 480 24.95 24.41 -10.13
CA VAL A 480 26.12 25.14 -10.67
C VAL A 480 26.06 25.29 -12.19
N GLY A 481 26.76 26.28 -12.74
CA GLY A 481 26.77 26.58 -14.17
C GLY A 481 25.55 27.37 -14.66
N GLY A 482 25.20 27.23 -15.94
CA GLY A 482 24.06 27.92 -16.57
C GLY A 482 24.25 29.41 -16.86
N ASN A 483 25.30 30.02 -16.30
CA ASN A 483 25.59 31.47 -16.36
C ASN A 483 26.63 31.85 -17.44
N GLY A 484 26.77 31.01 -18.48
CA GLY A 484 27.61 31.24 -19.67
C GLY A 484 28.92 30.44 -19.71
N GLN A 485 29.44 30.24 -20.92
CA GLN A 485 30.65 29.46 -21.22
C GLN A 485 31.93 30.33 -21.09
N ARG A 486 32.53 30.38 -19.90
CA ARG A 486 33.79 31.10 -19.64
C ARG A 486 34.52 30.53 -18.42
N ASN A 487 35.76 30.95 -18.21
CA ASN A 487 36.70 30.32 -17.26
C ASN A 487 36.53 30.77 -15.79
N GLN A 488 35.45 31.49 -15.42
CA GLN A 488 35.25 31.93 -14.04
C GLN A 488 34.79 30.77 -13.13
N PRO A 489 34.86 30.92 -11.79
CA PRO A 489 34.15 30.03 -10.87
C PRO A 489 32.64 30.03 -11.15
N ASN A 490 31.98 28.89 -10.93
CA ASN A 490 30.55 28.66 -11.27
C ASN A 490 30.16 28.85 -12.75
N GLN A 491 31.13 28.96 -13.66
CA GLN A 491 30.93 28.81 -15.10
C GLN A 491 31.51 27.48 -15.55
N LEU A 492 30.72 26.73 -16.32
CA LEU A 492 31.06 25.42 -16.86
C LEU A 492 31.06 25.47 -18.39
N ASN A 493 31.73 24.53 -19.02
CA ASN A 493 31.69 24.28 -20.46
C ASN A 493 31.66 22.76 -20.67
N GLU A 494 30.58 22.24 -21.25
CA GLU A 494 30.35 20.81 -21.46
C GLU A 494 30.66 19.92 -20.23
N PRO A 495 30.10 20.20 -19.02
CA PRO A 495 30.35 19.38 -17.84
C PRO A 495 29.97 17.92 -18.09
N MET A 496 30.84 16.96 -17.76
CA MET A 496 30.63 15.53 -18.02
C MET A 496 30.46 14.73 -16.73
N GLY A 497 31.57 14.35 -16.08
CA GLY A 497 31.55 13.56 -14.85
C GLY A 497 31.15 14.37 -13.62
N LEU A 498 30.40 13.73 -12.72
CA LEU A 498 30.04 14.25 -11.39
C LEU A 498 30.48 13.24 -10.32
N SER A 499 30.82 13.72 -9.12
CA SER A 499 31.05 12.87 -7.94
C SER A 499 30.86 13.67 -6.65
N PHE A 500 30.58 13.00 -5.53
CA PHE A 500 30.61 13.59 -4.19
C PHE A 500 31.84 13.10 -3.41
N ASP A 501 32.28 13.88 -2.42
CA ASP A 501 33.10 13.36 -1.31
C ASP A 501 32.23 13.06 -0.07
N ASP A 502 32.83 12.40 0.93
CA ASP A 502 32.17 12.03 2.20
C ASP A 502 31.69 13.24 3.03
N GLU A 503 32.08 14.46 2.63
CA GLU A 503 31.70 15.74 3.24
C GLU A 503 30.55 16.42 2.47
N GLY A 504 30.04 15.81 1.39
CA GLY A 504 28.91 16.28 0.59
C GLY A 504 29.25 17.21 -0.57
N ASN A 505 30.53 17.45 -0.85
CA ASN A 505 30.95 18.42 -1.85
C ASN A 505 30.90 17.86 -3.27
N LEU A 506 30.33 18.62 -4.21
CA LEU A 506 30.19 18.23 -5.60
C LEU A 506 31.48 18.50 -6.39
N TYR A 507 32.05 17.45 -6.98
CA TYR A 507 33.12 17.54 -7.98
C TYR A 507 32.53 17.44 -9.39
N VAL A 508 32.90 18.38 -10.26
CA VAL A 508 32.47 18.42 -11.66
C VAL A 508 33.69 18.38 -12.57
N ALA A 509 33.71 17.43 -13.51
CA ALA A 509 34.64 17.43 -14.63
C ALA A 509 34.14 18.40 -15.70
N ASP A 510 34.76 19.58 -15.75
CA ASP A 510 34.43 20.72 -16.60
C ASP A 510 35.21 20.59 -17.92
N PHE A 511 34.79 19.59 -18.72
CA PHE A 511 35.55 19.03 -19.85
C PHE A 511 35.95 20.10 -20.88
N GLY A 512 35.03 20.94 -21.32
CA GLY A 512 35.30 22.00 -22.29
C GLY A 512 36.16 23.16 -21.76
N ASN A 513 36.59 23.11 -20.49
CA ASN A 513 37.52 24.04 -19.85
C ASN A 513 38.81 23.35 -19.34
N ASP A 514 39.05 22.08 -19.73
CA ASP A 514 40.22 21.28 -19.35
C ASP A 514 40.50 21.22 -17.82
N ARG A 515 39.45 21.23 -16.99
CA ARG A 515 39.58 21.31 -15.52
C ARG A 515 38.56 20.47 -14.75
N ALA A 516 38.81 20.31 -13.45
CA ALA A 516 37.81 19.86 -12.48
C ALA A 516 37.57 20.96 -11.44
N GLN A 517 36.35 21.09 -10.94
CA GLN A 517 35.97 22.06 -9.90
C GLN A 517 35.26 21.35 -8.74
N LYS A 518 35.60 21.70 -7.50
CA LYS A 518 34.87 21.32 -6.27
C LYS A 518 33.91 22.45 -5.93
N PHE A 519 32.68 22.11 -5.54
CA PHE A 519 31.67 23.03 -5.06
C PHE A 519 31.13 22.54 -3.72
N GLU A 520 31.21 23.40 -2.71
CA GLU A 520 30.50 23.22 -1.44
C GLU A 520 29.01 23.45 -1.73
N ILE A 521 28.16 22.46 -1.42
CA ILE A 521 26.71 22.54 -1.61
C ILE A 521 26.00 22.18 -0.30
N ASP A 522 24.93 22.90 0.00
CA ASP A 522 24.02 22.54 1.09
C ASP A 522 23.15 21.36 0.62
N LEU A 523 23.46 20.14 1.10
CA LEU A 523 22.69 18.91 0.86
C LEU A 523 21.38 18.89 1.65
#